data_AF-A0AA38NUN9-F1
#
_entry.id   AF-A0AA38NUN9-F1
#
_cell.length_a   1.000
_cell.length_b   1.000
_cell.length_c   1.000
_cell.angle_alpha   90.00
_cell.angle_beta   90.00
_cell.angle_gamma   90.00
#
_symmetry.space_group_name_H-M   'P 1'
#
loop_
_entity.id
_entity.type
_entity.pdbx_description
1 polymer ?
#
loop_
_entity_poly.entity_id
_entity_poly.type
_entity_poly.pdbx_seq_one_letter_code
_entity_poly.pdbx_strand_id
1 'polypeptide(L)'
;MWRRHLHQHPSIPLNDTSAVPTHLSADEIHKRATQEVYEYCRKHHLSQAWAYFWNRWYSPKQWVLWARASCDAIPRTKTTMMVESTWRAIKRRDLHQFNRPRLDLLVHVVLTTLLPRIRRKIHYFLGTRRSGRPHPLAKWQENLKSDWENMSKSDEHRSMTKELACLKDKTLKTSAKAELLADIEAERQRPRGVYHTNLDTMTCSCPSFLISRWLLCKHIVREVNQQTNNLPLH
;
A
#
# COMPACT_ATOMS: atom_id res chain seq x y z
N MET A 1 2.80 -15.44 -1.57
CA MET A 1 4.03 -15.66 -0.78
C MET A 1 4.83 -14.37 -0.61
N TRP A 2 5.71 -13.94 -1.52
CA TRP A 2 6.66 -12.83 -1.30
C TRP A 2 6.09 -11.47 -0.88
N ARG A 3 4.94 -11.05 -1.43
CA ARG A 3 4.28 -9.82 -0.98
C ARG A 3 3.90 -9.88 0.51
N ARG A 4 3.51 -11.05 1.00
CA ARG A 4 3.24 -11.26 2.43
C ARG A 4 4.51 -11.10 3.25
N HIS A 5 5.61 -11.70 2.82
CA HIS A 5 6.90 -11.64 3.53
C HIS A 5 7.42 -10.20 3.63
N LEU A 6 7.27 -9.42 2.55
CA LEU A 6 7.59 -7.99 2.54
C LEU A 6 6.78 -7.20 3.58
N HIS A 7 5.51 -7.53 3.73
CA HIS A 7 4.55 -6.70 4.45
C HIS A 7 4.28 -7.13 5.90
N GLN A 8 4.75 -8.31 6.31
CA GLN A 8 4.71 -8.75 7.71
C GLN A 8 5.57 -7.85 8.60
N HIS A 9 5.10 -7.65 9.84
CA HIS A 9 5.75 -6.81 10.84
C HIS A 9 5.30 -7.25 12.24
N PRO A 10 6.14 -7.15 13.28
CA PRO A 10 5.79 -7.55 14.64
C PRO A 10 4.52 -6.90 15.19
N SER A 11 4.31 -5.61 14.92
CA SER A 11 3.11 -4.87 15.33
C SER A 11 1.82 -5.24 14.58
N ILE A 12 1.89 -6.09 13.54
CA ILE A 12 0.71 -6.53 12.79
C ILE A 12 0.31 -7.92 13.28
N PRO A 13 -0.92 -8.09 13.81
CA PRO A 13 -1.37 -9.38 14.30
C PRO A 13 -1.57 -10.39 13.17
N LEU A 14 -1.41 -11.67 13.50
CA LEU A 14 -1.77 -12.76 12.61
C LEU A 14 -3.28 -12.85 12.40
N ASN A 15 -3.66 -13.52 11.31
CA ASN A 15 -5.05 -13.80 10.99
C ASN A 15 -5.47 -15.14 11.62
N ASP A 16 -5.46 -15.18 12.95
CA ASP A 16 -5.80 -16.36 13.72
C ASP A 16 -7.24 -16.25 14.23
N THR A 17 -7.87 -17.38 14.57
CA THR A 17 -9.21 -17.41 15.19
C THR A 17 -9.17 -17.26 16.71
N SER A 18 -7.98 -17.09 17.29
CA SER A 18 -7.80 -16.90 18.73
C SER A 18 -8.45 -15.60 19.21
N ALA A 19 -9.02 -15.59 20.41
CA ALA A 19 -9.60 -14.37 20.98
C ALA A 19 -8.55 -13.26 21.19
N VAL A 20 -7.30 -13.65 21.46
CA VAL A 20 -6.16 -12.75 21.62
C VAL A 20 -5.37 -12.68 20.31
N PRO A 21 -5.02 -11.47 19.83
CA PRO A 21 -4.20 -11.30 18.63
C PRO A 21 -2.79 -11.86 18.86
N THR A 22 -2.41 -12.86 18.05
CA THR A 22 -1.04 -13.40 18.06
C THR A 22 -0.11 -12.45 17.31
N HIS A 23 0.97 -12.04 17.95
CA HIS A 23 2.04 -11.27 17.34
C HIS A 23 3.28 -12.15 17.19
N LEU A 24 4.00 -11.96 16.09
CA LEU A 24 5.27 -12.66 15.84
C LEU A 24 6.45 -11.72 16.06
N SER A 25 7.53 -12.26 16.61
CA SER A 25 8.82 -11.56 16.62
C SER A 25 9.37 -11.41 15.20
N ALA A 26 10.24 -10.42 14.98
CA ALA A 26 10.95 -10.21 13.73
C ALA A 26 11.70 -11.49 13.27
N ASP A 27 12.33 -12.19 14.21
CA ASP A 27 13.06 -13.43 13.95
C ASP A 27 12.13 -14.58 13.56
N GLU A 28 10.96 -14.66 14.20
CA GLU A 28 9.95 -15.68 13.86
C GLU A 28 9.37 -15.44 12.48
N ILE A 29 9.11 -14.18 12.12
CA ILE A 29 8.66 -13.80 10.77
C ILE A 29 9.71 -14.22 9.74
N HIS A 30 10.99 -13.90 9.99
CA HIS A 30 12.08 -14.24 9.08
C HIS A 30 12.23 -15.77 8.92
N LYS A 31 12.23 -16.52 10.03
CA LYS A 31 12.31 -17.98 10.03
C LYS A 31 11.14 -18.60 9.25
N ARG A 32 9.90 -18.19 9.53
CA ARG A 32 8.70 -18.70 8.84
C ARG A 32 8.73 -18.38 7.35
N ALA A 33 9.07 -17.14 6.98
CA ALA A 33 9.14 -16.73 5.58
C ALA A 33 10.22 -17.51 4.80
N THR A 34 11.37 -17.74 5.43
CA THR A 34 12.48 -18.52 4.88
C THR A 34 12.08 -19.99 4.68
N GLN A 35 11.46 -20.59 5.70
CA GLN A 35 10.99 -21.97 5.66
C GLN A 35 9.91 -22.16 4.58
N GLU A 36 8.98 -21.22 4.44
CA GLU A 36 7.92 -21.27 3.43
C GLU A 36 8.50 -21.30 2.00
N VAL A 37 9.51 -20.45 1.71
CA VAL A 37 10.18 -20.46 0.40
C VAL A 37 10.98 -21.74 0.19
N TYR A 38 11.69 -22.21 1.23
CA TYR A 38 12.46 -23.45 1.16
C TYR A 38 11.57 -24.65 0.86
N GLU A 39 10.47 -24.82 1.60
CA GLU A 39 9.52 -25.91 1.41
C GLU A 39 8.86 -25.86 0.03
N TYR A 40 8.49 -24.67 -0.43
CA TYR A 40 7.98 -24.47 -1.78
C TYR A 40 8.99 -24.91 -2.84
N CYS A 41 10.24 -24.45 -2.74
CA CYS A 41 11.28 -24.83 -3.70
C CYS A 41 11.59 -26.34 -3.63
N ARG A 42 11.62 -26.93 -2.44
CA ARG A 42 11.84 -28.37 -2.24
C ARG A 42 10.73 -29.20 -2.87
N LYS A 43 9.47 -28.81 -2.65
CA LYS A 43 8.28 -29.49 -3.21
C LYS A 43 8.26 -29.47 -4.75
N HIS A 44 8.79 -28.40 -5.36
CA HIS A 44 8.82 -28.22 -6.81
C HIS A 44 10.18 -28.56 -7.45
N HIS A 45 11.12 -29.15 -6.71
CA HIS A 45 12.48 -29.48 -7.17
C HIS A 45 13.28 -28.28 -7.71
N LEU A 46 13.04 -27.07 -7.18
CA LEU A 46 13.66 -25.81 -7.59
C LEU A 46 14.88 -25.44 -6.72
N SER A 47 15.88 -26.32 -6.64
CA SER A 47 17.06 -26.14 -5.77
C SER A 47 17.88 -24.89 -6.12
N GLN A 48 18.05 -24.61 -7.42
CA GLN A 48 18.77 -23.41 -7.89
C GLN A 48 18.02 -22.12 -7.54
N ALA A 49 16.68 -22.13 -7.64
CA ALA A 49 15.85 -20.99 -7.26
C ALA A 49 15.96 -20.72 -5.76
N TRP A 50 15.97 -21.76 -4.92
CA TRP A 50 16.21 -21.62 -3.49
C TRP A 50 17.56 -20.96 -3.20
N ALA A 51 18.64 -21.45 -3.81
CA ALA A 51 19.98 -20.85 -3.64
C ALA A 51 19.99 -19.36 -4.00
N TYR A 52 19.31 -18.98 -5.10
CA TYR A 52 19.15 -17.58 -5.48
C TYR A 52 18.36 -16.77 -4.44
N PHE A 53 17.19 -17.26 -4.00
CA PHE A 53 16.35 -16.56 -3.04
C PHE A 53 17.05 -16.38 -1.70
N TRP A 54 17.76 -17.39 -1.21
CA TRP A 54 18.57 -17.28 0.01
C TRP A 54 19.65 -16.20 -0.14
N ASN A 55 20.47 -16.30 -1.18
CA ASN A 55 21.60 -15.39 -1.38
C ASN A 55 21.17 -13.94 -1.63
N ARG A 56 20.01 -13.72 -2.26
CA ARG A 56 19.55 -12.38 -2.63
C ARG A 56 18.56 -11.77 -1.67
N TRP A 57 17.70 -12.54 -1.02
CA TRP A 57 16.56 -12.01 -0.25
C TRP A 57 16.49 -12.51 1.19
N TYR A 58 16.74 -13.80 1.46
CA TYR A 58 16.49 -14.38 2.79
C TYR A 58 17.72 -14.54 3.67
N SER A 59 18.93 -14.31 3.17
CA SER A 59 20.11 -14.22 4.05
C SER A 59 19.95 -13.03 5.02
N PRO A 60 20.42 -13.13 6.27
CA PRO A 60 20.23 -12.06 7.27
C PRO A 60 20.67 -10.68 6.79
N LYS A 61 21.78 -10.61 6.05
CA LYS A 61 22.30 -9.36 5.47
C LYS A 61 21.36 -8.74 4.43
N GLN A 62 20.66 -9.56 3.66
CA GLN A 62 19.76 -9.09 2.60
C GLN A 62 18.34 -8.83 3.12
N TRP A 63 17.87 -9.64 4.08
CA TRP A 63 16.53 -9.56 4.64
C TRP A 63 16.20 -8.15 5.16
N VAL A 64 17.13 -7.55 5.91
CA VAL A 64 17.01 -6.20 6.48
C VAL A 64 16.81 -5.12 5.40
N LEU A 65 17.26 -5.35 4.16
CA LEU A 65 17.16 -4.36 3.09
C LEU A 65 15.78 -4.27 2.45
N TRP A 66 14.94 -5.29 2.60
CA TRP A 66 13.62 -5.31 1.94
C TRP A 66 12.46 -5.65 2.87
N ALA A 67 12.64 -6.48 3.89
CA ALA A 67 11.54 -6.90 4.75
C ALA A 67 11.18 -5.82 5.78
N ARG A 68 9.88 -5.55 5.96
CA ARG A 68 9.42 -4.63 7.00
C ARG A 68 9.66 -5.14 8.41
N ALA A 69 9.66 -6.46 8.60
CA ALA A 69 9.85 -7.08 9.90
C ALA A 69 11.19 -6.74 10.57
N SER A 70 12.19 -6.27 9.80
CA SER A 70 13.49 -5.83 10.32
C SER A 70 13.51 -4.38 10.80
N CYS A 71 12.44 -3.63 10.60
CA CYS A 71 12.31 -2.26 11.07
C CYS A 71 11.44 -2.21 12.32
N ASP A 72 11.73 -1.28 13.24
CA ASP A 72 10.90 -1.08 14.45
C ASP A 72 9.55 -0.42 14.14
N ALA A 73 9.53 0.44 13.11
CA ALA A 73 8.34 1.16 12.67
C ALA A 73 7.86 0.66 11.30
N ILE A 74 6.55 0.72 11.05
CA ILE A 74 5.97 0.33 9.77
C ILE A 74 6.08 1.48 8.75
N PRO A 75 6.94 1.39 7.72
CA PRO A 75 7.07 2.46 6.74
C PRO A 75 5.82 2.54 5.84
N ARG A 76 5.10 3.67 5.93
CA ARG A 76 3.93 3.98 5.10
C ARG A 76 4.30 4.28 3.64
N THR A 77 5.41 4.96 3.42
CA THR A 77 5.89 5.34 2.07
C THR A 77 7.21 4.67 1.74
N LYS A 78 7.33 4.13 0.53
CA LYS A 78 8.61 3.63 0.00
C LYS A 78 9.44 4.83 -0.45
N THR A 79 10.59 5.08 0.19
CA THR A 79 11.49 6.19 -0.13
C THR A 79 11.94 6.17 -1.59
N THR A 80 12.16 4.96 -2.14
CA THR A 80 12.47 4.76 -3.57
C THR A 80 11.43 5.36 -4.49
N MET A 81 10.12 5.24 -4.18
CA MET A 81 9.07 5.85 -4.99
C MET A 81 9.13 7.38 -4.98
N MET A 82 9.47 7.99 -3.84
CA MET A 82 9.61 9.45 -3.75
C MET A 82 10.80 9.93 -4.56
N VAL A 83 11.93 9.23 -4.45
CA VAL A 83 13.15 9.53 -5.19
C VAL A 83 12.93 9.34 -6.70
N GLU A 84 12.39 8.21 -7.13
CA GLU A 84 12.08 7.91 -8.53
C GLU A 84 11.09 8.91 -9.14
N SER A 85 10.03 9.27 -8.41
CA SER A 85 9.06 10.26 -8.89
C SER A 85 9.67 11.66 -9.03
N THR A 86 10.57 12.04 -8.11
CA THR A 86 11.33 13.29 -8.19
C THR A 86 12.25 13.29 -9.41
N TRP A 87 13.01 12.21 -9.62
CA TRP A 87 13.85 12.05 -10.80
C TRP A 87 13.06 12.02 -12.11
N ARG A 88 11.90 11.38 -12.13
CA ARG A 88 11.00 11.38 -13.29
C ARG A 88 10.52 12.79 -13.62
N ALA A 89 10.20 13.60 -12.62
CA ALA A 89 9.81 14.99 -12.82
C ALA A 89 10.95 15.84 -13.37
N ILE A 90 12.16 15.70 -12.83
CA ILE A 90 13.36 16.38 -13.34
C ILE A 90 13.60 15.99 -14.81
N LYS A 91 13.62 14.68 -15.11
CA LYS A 91 13.86 14.16 -16.46
C LYS A 91 12.87 14.69 -17.49
N ARG A 92 11.58 14.71 -17.16
CA ARG A 92 10.52 15.09 -18.12
C ARG A 92 10.33 16.58 -18.28
N ARG A 93 10.66 17.37 -17.26
CA ARG A 93 10.39 18.80 -17.27
C ARG A 93 11.64 19.60 -17.60
N ASP A 94 12.71 19.31 -16.88
CA ASP A 94 13.90 20.14 -16.87
C ASP A 94 15.01 19.56 -17.78
N LEU A 95 15.04 18.24 -17.98
CA LEU A 95 16.07 17.56 -18.80
C LEU A 95 15.55 16.92 -20.10
N HIS A 96 14.32 17.22 -20.54
CA HIS A 96 13.67 16.52 -21.64
C HIS A 96 14.36 16.68 -23.01
N GLN A 97 15.13 17.76 -23.19
CA GLN A 97 15.86 18.07 -24.43
C GLN A 97 17.31 17.59 -24.41
N PHE A 98 17.81 17.12 -23.26
CA PHE A 98 19.21 16.77 -23.09
C PHE A 98 19.39 15.26 -23.16
N ASN A 99 20.06 14.80 -24.21
CA ASN A 99 20.52 13.42 -24.30
C ASN A 99 21.79 13.26 -23.45
N ARG A 100 21.74 12.37 -22.43
CA ARG A 100 22.86 12.11 -21.50
C ARG A 100 23.41 13.39 -20.85
N PRO A 101 22.60 14.09 -20.03
CA PRO A 101 23.02 15.33 -19.39
C PRO A 101 24.23 15.10 -18.47
N ARG A 102 25.21 16.01 -18.54
CA ARG A 102 26.36 16.01 -17.64
C ARG A 102 25.93 16.28 -16.20
N LEU A 103 26.73 15.83 -15.23
CA LEU A 103 26.45 16.00 -13.81
C LEU A 103 26.28 17.49 -13.44
N ASP A 104 27.12 18.37 -14.00
CA ASP A 104 27.08 19.80 -13.70
C ASP A 104 25.76 20.46 -14.12
N LEU A 105 25.23 20.09 -15.30
CA LEU A 105 23.93 20.56 -15.76
C LEU A 105 22.82 20.10 -14.83
N LEU A 106 22.90 18.85 -14.36
CA LEU A 106 21.93 18.33 -13.41
C LEU A 106 22.00 19.07 -12.06
N VAL A 107 23.20 19.32 -11.53
CA VAL A 107 23.39 20.09 -10.29
C VAL A 107 22.83 21.51 -10.47
N HIS A 108 23.14 22.16 -11.58
CA HIS A 108 22.58 23.47 -11.92
C HIS A 108 21.05 23.44 -11.92
N VAL A 109 20.42 22.50 -12.64
CA VAL A 109 18.96 22.33 -12.67
C VAL A 109 18.38 22.12 -11.27
N VAL A 110 19.03 21.31 -10.44
CA VAL A 110 18.59 21.08 -9.05
C VAL A 110 18.60 22.38 -8.25
N LEU A 111 19.68 23.15 -8.33
CA LEU A 111 19.84 24.40 -7.58
C LEU A 111 18.92 25.51 -8.08
N THR A 112 18.81 25.69 -9.40
CA THR A 112 18.11 26.84 -10.00
C THR A 112 16.62 26.59 -10.22
N THR A 113 16.19 25.34 -10.44
CA THR A 113 14.79 25.04 -10.79
C THR A 113 14.09 24.20 -9.73
N LEU A 114 14.73 23.14 -9.21
CA LEU A 114 14.09 22.20 -8.30
C LEU A 114 13.95 22.80 -6.91
N LEU A 115 15.05 23.28 -6.32
CA LEU A 115 15.06 23.84 -4.95
C LEU A 115 14.10 25.02 -4.79
N PRO A 116 14.07 26.03 -5.68
CA PRO A 116 13.11 27.14 -5.55
C PRO A 116 11.66 26.68 -5.68
N ARG A 117 11.38 25.65 -6.49
CA ARG A 117 10.04 25.04 -6.58
C ARG A 117 9.66 24.33 -5.28
N ILE A 118 10.57 23.56 -4.70
CA ILE A 118 10.33 22.86 -3.42
C ILE A 118 10.13 23.90 -2.31
N ARG A 119 11.00 24.91 -2.19
CA ARG A 119 10.84 26.01 -1.22
C ARG A 119 9.49 26.69 -1.36
N ARG A 120 9.04 27.02 -2.58
CA ARG A 120 7.71 27.60 -2.81
C ARG A 120 6.58 26.69 -2.32
N LYS A 121 6.68 25.37 -2.51
CA LYS A 121 5.70 24.40 -1.98
C LYS A 121 5.75 24.32 -0.46
N ILE A 122 6.95 24.31 0.14
CA ILE A 122 7.11 24.29 1.60
C ILE A 122 6.50 25.54 2.23
N HIS A 123 6.81 26.73 1.72
CA HIS A 123 6.20 27.98 2.19
C HIS A 123 4.67 27.96 2.11
N TYR A 124 4.14 27.28 1.09
CA TYR A 124 2.71 27.11 0.91
C TYR A 124 2.09 26.14 1.93
N PHE A 125 2.76 25.03 2.25
CA PHE A 125 2.34 24.10 3.29
C PHE A 125 2.45 24.69 4.70
N LEU A 126 3.49 25.50 4.95
CA LEU A 126 3.68 26.19 6.23
C LEU A 126 2.74 27.39 6.42
N GLY A 127 1.80 27.65 5.53
CA GLY A 127 0.86 28.77 5.63
C GLY A 127 1.49 30.16 5.51
N THR A 128 2.82 30.25 5.34
CA THR A 128 3.55 31.52 5.15
C THR A 128 3.20 32.26 3.85
N ARG A 129 2.35 31.67 3.00
CA ARG A 129 1.92 32.25 1.72
C ARG A 129 0.42 32.02 1.49
N ARG A 130 -0.33 33.10 1.21
CA ARG A 130 -1.79 33.13 0.96
C ARG A 130 -2.65 32.79 2.20
N SER A 131 -2.51 33.56 3.27
CA SER A 131 -3.45 33.56 4.40
C SER A 131 -4.89 33.75 3.90
N GLY A 132 -5.79 32.82 4.20
CA GLY A 132 -7.22 32.92 3.89
C GLY A 132 -7.73 32.08 2.70
N ARG A 133 -6.88 31.39 1.93
CA ARG A 133 -7.33 30.43 0.92
C ARG A 133 -7.24 29.00 1.48
N PRO A 134 -8.24 28.12 1.24
CA PRO A 134 -8.14 26.72 1.64
C PRO A 134 -6.86 26.08 1.11
N HIS A 135 -6.17 25.31 1.96
CA HIS A 135 -4.99 24.55 1.53
C HIS A 135 -5.43 23.45 0.56
N PRO A 136 -5.05 23.49 -0.73
CA PRO A 136 -5.29 22.42 -1.68
C PRO A 136 -4.54 21.20 -1.18
N LEU A 137 -5.23 20.08 -1.23
CA LEU A 137 -4.68 18.79 -0.87
C LEU A 137 -3.52 18.46 -1.81
N ALA A 138 -2.45 17.91 -1.26
CA ALA A 138 -1.44 17.26 -2.07
C ALA A 138 -2.08 16.08 -2.82
N LYS A 139 -1.57 15.75 -4.02
CA LYS A 139 -2.17 14.68 -4.84
C LYS A 139 -2.27 13.34 -4.12
N TRP A 140 -1.35 13.06 -3.19
CA TRP A 140 -1.41 11.86 -2.37
C TRP A 140 -2.53 11.91 -1.32
N GLN A 141 -2.86 13.09 -0.78
CA GLN A 141 -3.98 13.29 0.14
C GLN A 141 -5.31 13.14 -0.59
N GLU A 142 -5.42 13.62 -1.83
CA GLU A 142 -6.60 13.37 -2.67
C GLU A 142 -6.82 11.87 -2.89
N ASN A 143 -5.75 11.14 -3.23
CA ASN A 143 -5.82 9.69 -3.43
C ASN A 143 -6.19 8.97 -2.12
N LEU A 144 -5.58 9.35 -0.99
CA LEU A 144 -5.90 8.80 0.31
C LEU A 144 -7.37 9.03 0.68
N LYS A 145 -7.88 10.26 0.46
CA LYS A 145 -9.28 10.61 0.71
C LYS A 145 -10.22 9.77 -0.15
N SER A 146 -9.91 9.63 -1.44
CA SER A 146 -10.69 8.80 -2.35
C SER A 146 -10.69 7.32 -1.93
N ASP A 147 -9.54 6.78 -1.54
CA ASP A 147 -9.41 5.41 -1.03
C ASP A 147 -10.21 5.24 0.29
N TRP A 148 -10.16 6.22 1.19
CA TRP A 148 -10.93 6.25 2.44
C TRP A 148 -12.44 6.23 2.19
N GLU A 149 -12.94 7.14 1.35
CA GLU A 149 -14.36 7.21 0.95
C GLU A 149 -14.83 5.93 0.25
N ASN A 150 -13.95 5.27 -0.51
CA ASN A 150 -14.27 3.98 -1.10
C ASN A 150 -14.41 2.90 -0.01
N MET A 151 -13.49 2.87 0.95
CA MET A 151 -13.45 1.91 2.07
C MET A 151 -14.56 2.09 3.10
N SER A 152 -15.07 3.31 3.27
CA SER A 152 -16.16 3.61 4.19
C SER A 152 -17.51 3.02 3.75
N LYS A 153 -17.74 2.90 2.43
CA LYS A 153 -18.98 2.32 1.87
C LYS A 153 -19.21 0.92 2.39
N SER A 154 -20.47 0.57 2.68
CA SER A 154 -20.86 -0.78 3.10
C SER A 154 -20.55 -1.82 2.02
N ASP A 155 -20.46 -3.10 2.39
CA ASP A 155 -20.19 -4.16 1.42
C ASP A 155 -21.38 -4.35 0.46
N GLU A 156 -22.61 -4.15 0.96
CA GLU A 156 -23.85 -4.19 0.19
C GLU A 156 -23.83 -3.11 -0.89
N HIS A 157 -23.49 -1.87 -0.51
CA HIS A 157 -23.36 -0.76 -1.46
C HIS A 157 -22.29 -1.06 -2.52
N ARG A 158 -21.14 -1.61 -2.14
CA ARG A 158 -20.05 -1.96 -3.07
C ARG A 158 -20.49 -3.03 -4.07
N SER A 159 -21.13 -4.09 -3.61
CA SER A 159 -21.66 -5.15 -4.49
C SER A 159 -22.74 -4.60 -5.43
N MET A 160 -23.71 -3.83 -4.91
CA MET A 160 -24.72 -3.16 -5.73
C MET A 160 -24.11 -2.26 -6.82
N THR A 161 -23.04 -1.53 -6.48
CA THR A 161 -22.34 -0.67 -7.46
C THR A 161 -21.67 -1.51 -8.55
N LYS A 162 -21.05 -2.64 -8.20
CA LYS A 162 -20.45 -3.58 -9.17
C LYS A 162 -21.51 -4.17 -10.11
N GLU A 163 -22.65 -4.59 -9.57
CA GLU A 163 -23.77 -5.11 -10.37
C GLU A 163 -24.30 -4.06 -11.33
N LEU A 164 -24.57 -2.85 -10.85
CA LEU A 164 -25.03 -1.76 -11.70
C LEU A 164 -24.02 -1.43 -12.82
N ALA A 165 -22.72 -1.47 -12.53
CA ALA A 165 -21.69 -1.28 -13.54
C ALA A 165 -21.73 -2.39 -14.61
N CYS A 166 -21.83 -3.66 -14.18
CA CYS A 166 -21.98 -4.82 -15.07
C CYS A 166 -23.27 -4.72 -15.92
N LEU A 167 -24.37 -4.25 -15.32
CA LEU A 167 -25.66 -4.08 -15.99
C LEU A 167 -25.65 -2.96 -17.03
N LYS A 168 -24.95 -1.85 -16.75
CA LYS A 168 -24.88 -0.68 -17.63
C LYS A 168 -23.86 -0.81 -18.76
N ASP A 169 -22.90 -1.72 -18.65
CA ASP A 169 -21.92 -1.94 -19.70
C ASP A 169 -22.59 -2.58 -20.93
N LYS A 170 -22.62 -1.82 -22.03
CA LYS A 170 -23.21 -2.22 -23.31
C LYS A 170 -22.26 -3.04 -24.17
N THR A 171 -20.97 -3.11 -23.80
CA THR A 171 -19.94 -3.80 -24.57
C THR A 171 -19.81 -5.28 -24.21
N LEU A 172 -20.29 -5.67 -23.03
CA LEU A 172 -20.24 -7.04 -22.54
C LEU A 172 -21.26 -7.93 -23.26
N LYS A 173 -20.79 -9.11 -23.70
CA LYS A 173 -21.66 -10.18 -24.20
C LYS A 173 -22.54 -10.71 -23.06
N THR A 174 -23.76 -11.16 -23.38
CA THR A 174 -24.73 -11.67 -22.40
C THR A 174 -24.18 -12.78 -21.52
N SER A 175 -23.38 -13.69 -22.09
CA SER A 175 -22.74 -14.79 -21.34
C SER A 175 -21.70 -14.27 -20.33
N ALA A 176 -20.81 -13.36 -20.73
CA ALA A 176 -19.82 -12.76 -19.84
C ALA A 176 -20.47 -11.94 -18.73
N LYS A 177 -21.60 -11.28 -19.02
CA LYS A 177 -22.40 -10.54 -18.04
C LYS A 177 -23.01 -11.46 -16.98
N ALA A 178 -23.54 -12.62 -17.40
CA ALA A 178 -24.09 -13.61 -16.48
C ALA A 178 -23.00 -14.19 -15.56
N GLU A 179 -21.82 -14.49 -16.09
CA GLU A 179 -20.66 -14.96 -15.33
C GLU A 179 -20.22 -13.94 -14.28
N LEU A 180 -20.07 -12.67 -14.66
CA LEU A 180 -19.70 -11.59 -13.73
C LEU A 180 -20.73 -11.38 -12.61
N LEU A 181 -22.03 -11.50 -12.92
CA LEU A 181 -23.08 -11.42 -11.90
C LEU A 181 -23.04 -12.62 -10.94
N ALA A 182 -22.76 -13.81 -11.45
CA ALA A 182 -22.56 -15.00 -10.62
C ALA A 182 -21.34 -14.84 -9.70
N ASP A 183 -20.24 -14.27 -10.19
CA ASP A 183 -19.05 -13.97 -9.39
C ASP A 183 -19.34 -12.95 -8.27
N ILE A 184 -20.14 -11.91 -8.54
CA ILE A 184 -20.52 -10.92 -7.53
C ILE A 184 -21.37 -11.56 -6.44
N GLU A 185 -22.31 -12.44 -6.82
CA GLU A 185 -23.16 -13.15 -5.86
C GLU A 185 -22.35 -14.16 -5.04
N ALA A 186 -21.42 -14.89 -5.66
CA ALA A 186 -20.48 -15.75 -4.95
C ALA A 186 -19.60 -14.97 -3.97
N GLU A 187 -19.17 -13.75 -4.32
CA GLU A 187 -18.40 -12.87 -3.44
C GLU A 187 -19.24 -12.38 -2.24
N ARG A 188 -20.55 -12.14 -2.42
CA ARG A 188 -21.47 -11.79 -1.31
C ARG A 188 -21.63 -12.92 -0.31
N GLN A 189 -21.76 -14.14 -0.81
CA GLN A 189 -21.99 -15.33 0.01
C GLN A 189 -20.70 -15.84 0.68
N ARG A 190 -19.54 -15.34 0.26
CA ARG A 190 -18.25 -15.75 0.82
C ARG A 190 -18.20 -15.45 2.32
N PRO A 191 -17.88 -16.45 3.18
CA PRO A 191 -17.77 -16.22 4.61
C PRO A 191 -16.68 -15.18 4.89
N ARG A 192 -17.03 -14.19 5.72
CA ARG A 192 -16.08 -13.15 6.13
C ARG A 192 -15.12 -13.76 7.15
N GLY A 193 -13.82 -13.56 6.95
CA GLY A 193 -12.83 -13.90 7.95
C GLY A 193 -12.99 -13.02 9.19
N VAL A 194 -12.67 -13.57 10.36
CA VAL A 194 -12.50 -12.79 11.58
C VAL A 194 -11.12 -12.15 11.51
N TYR A 195 -11.04 -10.83 11.67
CA TYR A 195 -9.78 -10.09 11.60
C TYR A 195 -9.61 -9.26 12.86
N HIS A 196 -8.40 -9.29 13.42
CA HIS A 196 -8.03 -8.43 14.53
C HIS A 196 -7.73 -7.03 14.01
N THR A 197 -8.42 -6.03 14.57
CA THR A 197 -8.24 -4.62 14.24
C THR A 197 -7.90 -3.87 15.51
N ASN A 198 -6.83 -3.09 15.49
CA ASN A 198 -6.41 -2.23 16.60
C ASN A 198 -6.35 -0.79 16.08
N LEU A 199 -7.12 0.10 16.72
CA LEU A 199 -7.21 1.50 16.32
C LEU A 199 -6.11 2.38 16.90
N ASP A 200 -5.60 2.05 18.08
CA ASP A 200 -4.49 2.77 18.71
C ASP A 200 -3.23 2.69 17.83
N THR A 201 -2.97 1.49 17.30
CA THR A 201 -1.83 1.24 16.40
C THR A 201 -2.20 1.38 14.91
N MET A 202 -3.48 1.58 14.58
CA MET A 202 -4.01 1.58 13.22
C MET A 202 -3.55 0.35 12.40
N THR A 203 -3.63 -0.84 13.00
CA THR A 203 -3.23 -2.12 12.37
C THR A 203 -4.39 -3.09 12.24
N CYS A 204 -4.32 -3.95 11.21
CA CYS A 204 -5.32 -4.99 10.98
C CYS A 204 -4.66 -6.26 10.45
N SER A 205 -5.13 -7.44 10.88
CA SER A 205 -4.61 -8.74 10.41
C SER A 205 -5.07 -9.10 8.99
N CYS A 206 -5.97 -8.33 8.38
CA CYS A 206 -6.57 -8.71 7.10
C CYS A 206 -5.56 -8.62 5.93
N PRO A 207 -5.66 -9.51 4.92
CA PRO A 207 -4.76 -9.49 3.77
C PRO A 207 -4.76 -8.16 3.01
N SER A 208 -5.92 -7.49 2.95
CA SER A 208 -6.08 -6.19 2.28
C SER A 208 -5.26 -5.08 2.94
N PHE A 209 -5.07 -5.15 4.26
CA PHE A 209 -4.23 -4.18 4.99
C PHE A 209 -2.76 -4.33 4.59
N LEU A 210 -2.25 -5.57 4.55
CA LEU A 210 -0.86 -5.87 4.22
C LEU A 210 -0.46 -5.38 2.82
N ILE A 211 -1.36 -5.52 1.85
CA ILE A 211 -1.11 -5.11 0.46
C ILE A 211 -1.51 -3.66 0.17
N SER A 212 -2.09 -2.96 1.15
CA SER A 212 -2.53 -1.58 0.99
C SER A 212 -1.35 -0.65 0.85
N ARG A 213 -1.46 0.29 -0.09
CA ARG A 213 -0.48 1.37 -0.26
C ARG A 213 -0.37 2.24 1.01
N TRP A 214 -1.49 2.45 1.70
CA TRP A 214 -1.60 3.38 2.82
C TRP A 214 -1.62 2.68 4.18
N LEU A 215 -1.48 1.34 4.21
CA LEU A 215 -1.77 0.54 5.41
C LEU A 215 -3.18 0.83 5.93
N LEU A 216 -4.15 0.78 5.02
CA LEU A 216 -5.57 0.95 5.33
C LEU A 216 -6.35 -0.22 4.74
N CYS A 217 -7.41 -0.60 5.43
CA CYS A 217 -8.39 -1.56 4.96
C CYS A 217 -9.79 -1.11 5.36
N LYS A 218 -10.82 -1.74 4.76
CA LYS A 218 -12.22 -1.44 5.10
C LYS A 218 -12.55 -1.65 6.59
N HIS A 219 -11.87 -2.57 7.27
CA HIS A 219 -12.13 -2.83 8.70
C HIS A 219 -11.70 -1.64 9.56
N ILE A 220 -10.45 -1.19 9.41
CA ILE A 220 -9.95 0.01 10.12
C ILE A 220 -10.79 1.23 9.77
N VAL A 221 -11.02 1.49 8.48
CA VAL A 221 -11.71 2.71 8.05
C VAL A 221 -13.14 2.76 8.59
N ARG A 222 -13.88 1.64 8.53
CA ARG A 222 -15.26 1.60 9.01
C ARG A 222 -15.33 1.69 10.53
N GLU A 223 -14.43 1.01 11.24
CA GLU A 223 -14.35 1.07 12.70
C GLU A 223 -14.03 2.49 13.17
N VAL A 224 -13.03 3.15 12.57
CA VAL A 224 -12.72 4.57 12.86
C VAL A 224 -13.94 5.45 12.62
N ASN A 225 -14.60 5.32 11.46
CA ASN A 225 -15.77 6.13 11.14
C ASN A 225 -16.95 5.88 12.10
N GLN A 226 -17.10 4.65 12.60
CA GLN A 226 -18.10 4.32 13.61
C GLN A 226 -17.79 5.03 14.93
N GLN A 227 -16.55 4.98 15.40
CA GLN A 227 -16.15 5.65 16.63
C GLN A 227 -16.20 7.18 16.54
N THR A 228 -15.88 7.74 15.38
CA THR A 228 -15.93 9.19 15.18
C THR A 228 -17.31 9.71 14.77
N ASN A 229 -18.34 8.86 14.66
CA ASN A 229 -19.65 9.23 14.11
C ASN A 229 -19.55 9.92 12.73
N ASN A 230 -18.60 9.50 11.88
CA ASN A 230 -18.23 10.14 10.61
C ASN A 230 -17.81 11.62 10.73
N LEU A 231 -17.49 12.11 11.93
CA LEU A 231 -16.91 13.43 12.10
C LEU A 231 -15.45 13.41 11.62
N PRO A 232 -14.98 14.50 10.99
CA PRO A 232 -13.57 14.65 10.68
C PRO A 232 -12.76 14.65 11.98
N LEU A 233 -11.64 13.91 12.00
CA LEU A 233 -10.65 14.01 13.06
C LEU A 233 -10.09 15.44 13.03
N HIS A 234 -10.35 16.20 14.10
CA HIS A 234 -9.85 17.57 14.29
C HIS A 234 -8.37 17.57 14.64
#